data_AF-A0A7C4ZRM8-F1
#
_entry.id   AF-A0A7C4ZRM8-F1
#
_cell.length_a   1.000
_cell.length_b   1.000
_cell.length_c   1.000
_cell.angle_alpha   90.00
_cell.angle_beta   90.00
_cell.angle_gamma   90.00
#
_symmetry.space_group_name_H-M   'P 1'
#
loop_
_entity.id
_entity.type
_entity.pdbx_description
1 polymer ?
#
loop_
_entity_poly.entity_id
_entity_poly.type
_entity_poly.pdbx_seq_one_letter_code
_entity_poly.pdbx_strand_id
1 'polypeptide(L)'
;MRAVFTVDLPLSHDNKYPDNQQIVELMRSFGWEPMDVCLLADETAKGQKYQELGEPLFQHMPATAVATTDDVIFCGYLSDDYTRFVILRLVNGQITFRLSNTVLARLQKSTEKIVRKLLDARLNGRPLNVSNQAVVIYEQGNDYVVMSGRVIPSPLRETLRKDKKSVLLIAVPLIIFAFLASIVNTLDMSGHTFTAGTMERMSTALLTTALVSSLSLAETYLEIYRNRIIVW
;
A
#
# COMPACT_ATOMS: atom_id res chain seq x y z
N MET A 1 2.77 -2.80 -20.13
CA MET A 1 3.31 -2.79 -18.74
C MET A 1 2.61 -3.85 -17.90
N ARG A 2 3.24 -4.33 -16.83
CA ARG A 2 2.70 -5.39 -15.98
C ARG A 2 2.86 -5.02 -14.51
N ALA A 3 1.86 -5.24 -13.66
CA ALA A 3 1.99 -5.07 -12.21
C ALA A 3 1.77 -6.40 -11.51
N VAL A 4 2.58 -6.69 -10.49
CA VAL A 4 2.53 -7.93 -9.71
C VAL A 4 2.60 -7.59 -8.23
N PHE A 5 1.72 -8.22 -7.45
CA PHE A 5 1.77 -8.21 -6.00
C PHE A 5 1.14 -9.48 -5.44
N THR A 6 1.53 -9.83 -4.21
CA THR A 6 1.06 -11.04 -3.53
C THR A 6 0.25 -10.63 -2.31
N VAL A 7 -0.79 -11.40 -1.99
CA VAL A 7 -1.66 -11.21 -0.83
C VAL A 7 -1.59 -12.45 0.03
N ASP A 8 -1.35 -12.25 1.33
CA ASP A 8 -1.34 -13.31 2.32
C ASP A 8 -2.78 -13.66 2.70
N LEU A 9 -3.12 -14.95 2.60
CA LEU A 9 -4.41 -15.48 2.99
C LEU A 9 -4.42 -15.85 4.48
N PRO A 10 -5.39 -15.38 5.26
CA PRO A 10 -5.46 -15.70 6.67
C PRO A 10 -5.90 -17.15 6.89
N LEU A 11 -5.30 -17.81 7.87
CA LEU A 11 -5.82 -19.10 8.37
C LEU A 11 -7.22 -18.90 8.98
N SER A 12 -8.12 -19.83 8.67
CA SER A 12 -9.41 -19.96 9.33
C SER A 12 -9.24 -20.42 10.79
N HIS A 13 -10.33 -20.41 11.56
CA HIS A 13 -10.38 -20.95 12.92
C HIS A 13 -9.95 -22.43 12.99
N ASP A 14 -10.20 -23.19 11.91
CA ASP A 14 -9.83 -24.60 11.80
C ASP A 14 -8.38 -24.83 11.30
N ASN A 15 -7.52 -23.80 11.33
CA ASN A 15 -6.15 -23.85 10.80
C ASN A 15 -6.05 -24.27 9.33
N LYS A 16 -7.09 -24.02 8.54
CA LYS A 16 -7.11 -24.24 7.09
C LYS A 16 -7.04 -22.92 6.35
N TYR A 17 -6.29 -22.88 5.26
CA TYR A 17 -6.33 -21.76 4.33
C TYR A 17 -7.64 -21.77 3.54
N PRO A 18 -8.10 -20.60 3.07
CA PRO A 18 -9.25 -20.50 2.19
C PRO A 18 -9.07 -21.37 0.94
N ASP A 19 -10.15 -21.97 0.47
CA ASP A 19 -10.16 -22.70 -0.80
C ASP A 19 -10.28 -21.74 -2.00
N ASN A 20 -10.15 -22.28 -3.21
CA ASN A 20 -10.24 -21.46 -4.42
C ASN A 20 -11.64 -20.86 -4.61
N GLN A 21 -12.68 -21.57 -4.17
CA GLN A 21 -14.05 -21.13 -4.32
C GLN A 21 -14.32 -19.88 -3.46
N GLN A 22 -13.89 -19.88 -2.20
CA GLN A 22 -13.98 -18.73 -1.30
C GLN A 22 -13.22 -17.51 -1.84
N ILE A 23 -12.07 -17.72 -2.47
CA ILE A 23 -11.30 -16.64 -3.09
C ILE A 23 -12.06 -16.07 -4.30
N VAL A 24 -12.60 -16.94 -5.16
CA VAL A 24 -13.38 -16.54 -6.33
C VAL A 24 -14.66 -15.80 -5.92
N GLU A 25 -15.39 -16.29 -4.92
CA GLU A 25 -16.57 -15.64 -4.37
C GLU A 25 -16.25 -14.24 -3.84
N LEU A 26 -15.13 -14.08 -3.13
CA LEU A 26 -14.66 -12.77 -2.70
C LEU A 26 -14.42 -11.84 -3.91
N MET A 27 -13.75 -12.32 -4.96
CA MET A 27 -13.48 -11.50 -6.15
C MET A 27 -14.76 -11.11 -6.89
N ARG A 28 -15.72 -12.05 -7.00
CA ARG A 28 -17.03 -11.78 -7.59
C ARG A 28 -17.80 -10.73 -6.81
N SER A 29 -17.71 -10.73 -5.48
CA SER A 29 -18.34 -9.70 -4.63
C SER A 29 -17.86 -8.28 -4.95
N PHE A 30 -16.66 -8.13 -5.52
CA PHE A 30 -16.15 -6.83 -5.96
C PHE A 30 -16.70 -6.35 -7.30
N GLY A 31 -17.42 -7.21 -8.03
CA GLY A 31 -18.01 -6.91 -9.34
C GLY A 31 -16.98 -6.89 -10.47
N TRP A 32 -15.90 -7.67 -10.37
CA TRP A 32 -14.82 -7.70 -11.38
C TRP A 32 -14.90 -8.89 -12.33
N GLU A 33 -15.91 -9.75 -12.18
CA GLU A 33 -16.13 -10.89 -13.06
C GLU A 33 -16.54 -10.39 -14.45
N PRO A 34 -15.88 -10.85 -15.53
CA PRO A 34 -16.27 -10.50 -16.89
C PRO A 34 -17.69 -10.99 -17.21
N MET A 35 -18.46 -10.17 -17.92
CA MET A 35 -19.88 -10.44 -18.20
C MET A 35 -20.08 -11.77 -18.94
N ASP A 36 -19.18 -12.12 -19.86
CA ASP A 36 -19.18 -13.36 -20.61
C ASP A 36 -18.98 -14.60 -19.71
N VAL A 37 -18.28 -14.45 -18.58
CA VAL A 37 -18.15 -15.51 -17.56
C VAL A 37 -19.38 -15.55 -16.65
N CYS A 38 -19.94 -14.40 -16.30
CA CYS A 38 -21.15 -14.31 -15.47
C CYS A 38 -22.35 -15.07 -16.06
N LEU A 39 -22.43 -15.17 -17.39
CA LEU A 39 -23.51 -15.86 -18.10
C LEU A 39 -23.42 -17.39 -18.04
N LEU A 40 -22.27 -17.94 -17.64
CA LEU A 40 -22.08 -19.38 -17.51
C LEU A 40 -22.70 -19.87 -16.20
N ALA A 41 -23.49 -20.94 -16.25
CA ALA A 41 -24.12 -21.52 -15.06
C ALA A 41 -23.20 -22.48 -14.29
N ASP A 42 -22.26 -23.12 -14.99
CA ASP A 42 -21.37 -24.16 -14.43
C ASP A 42 -20.04 -23.55 -13.96
N GLU A 43 -19.66 -23.81 -12.71
CA GLU A 43 -18.41 -23.33 -12.11
C GLU A 43 -17.16 -23.94 -12.77
N THR A 44 -17.24 -25.16 -13.29
CA THR A 44 -16.11 -25.77 -14.00
C THR A 44 -15.88 -25.07 -15.35
N ALA A 45 -16.96 -24.75 -16.06
CA ALA A 45 -16.91 -23.96 -17.29
C ALA A 45 -16.38 -22.54 -17.04
N LYS A 46 -16.76 -21.91 -15.92
CA LYS A 46 -16.20 -20.61 -15.52
C LYS A 46 -14.69 -20.69 -15.26
N GLY A 47 -14.23 -21.74 -14.57
CA GLY A 47 -12.82 -22.00 -14.33
C GLY A 47 -12.01 -22.06 -15.62
N GLN A 48 -12.47 -22.87 -16.59
CA GLN A 48 -11.87 -22.95 -17.92
C GLN A 48 -11.90 -21.59 -18.64
N LYS A 49 -13.02 -20.87 -18.55
CA LYS A 49 -13.13 -19.55 -19.18
C LYS A 49 -12.17 -18.52 -18.59
N TYR A 50 -11.91 -18.56 -17.29
CA TYR A 50 -10.89 -17.71 -16.67
C TYR A 50 -9.49 -18.00 -17.21
N GLN A 51 -9.16 -19.27 -17.43
CA GLN A 51 -7.88 -19.67 -18.01
C GLN A 51 -7.75 -19.17 -19.46
N GLU A 52 -8.78 -19.39 -20.29
CA GLU A 52 -8.83 -18.90 -21.68
C GLU A 52 -8.67 -17.37 -21.76
N LEU A 53 -9.40 -16.62 -20.92
CA LEU A 53 -9.33 -15.16 -20.90
C LEU A 53 -8.01 -14.64 -20.31
N GLY A 54 -7.36 -15.46 -19.47
CA GLY A 54 -6.08 -15.17 -18.84
C GLY A 54 -4.89 -15.37 -19.77
N GLU A 55 -4.93 -16.36 -20.67
CA GLU A 55 -3.85 -16.75 -21.57
C GLU A 55 -3.18 -15.56 -22.32
N PRO A 56 -3.94 -14.59 -22.88
CA PRO A 56 -3.34 -13.43 -23.55
C PRO A 56 -2.46 -12.56 -22.64
N LEU A 57 -2.66 -12.58 -21.31
CA LEU A 57 -1.78 -11.86 -20.39
C LEU A 57 -0.39 -12.50 -20.32
N PHE A 58 -0.27 -13.80 -20.59
CA PHE A 58 0.97 -14.56 -20.48
C PHE A 58 1.82 -14.58 -21.77
N GLN A 59 1.24 -14.25 -22.94
CA GLN A 59 1.89 -14.32 -24.25
C GLN A 59 3.19 -13.50 -24.39
N HIS A 60 3.37 -12.47 -23.56
CA HIS A 60 4.57 -11.63 -23.53
C HIS A 60 5.29 -11.70 -22.19
N MET A 61 5.26 -12.86 -21.53
CA MET A 61 5.91 -13.08 -20.26
C MET A 61 7.12 -14.03 -20.40
N PRO A 62 8.09 -13.95 -19.48
CA PRO A 62 9.18 -14.93 -19.44
C PRO A 62 8.63 -16.33 -19.18
N ALA A 63 9.39 -17.35 -19.61
CA ALA A 63 9.00 -18.76 -19.51
C ALA A 63 8.58 -19.18 -18.09
N THR A 64 9.21 -18.62 -17.05
CA THR A 64 8.86 -18.87 -15.63
C THR A 64 7.43 -18.43 -15.28
N ALA A 65 6.95 -17.36 -15.91
CA ALA A 65 5.62 -16.83 -15.70
C ALA A 65 4.57 -17.55 -16.57
N VAL A 66 4.96 -18.08 -17.75
CA VAL A 66 4.10 -18.90 -18.60
C VAL A 66 3.81 -20.26 -17.96
N ALA A 67 4.78 -20.83 -17.23
CA ALA A 67 4.60 -22.09 -16.50
C ALA A 67 3.51 -22.04 -15.42
N THR A 68 3.08 -20.83 -15.02
CA THR A 68 2.04 -20.63 -13.99
C THR A 68 0.64 -20.45 -14.56
N THR A 69 0.44 -20.60 -15.89
CA THR A 69 -0.87 -20.36 -16.53
C THR A 69 -1.95 -21.32 -16.03
N ASP A 70 -1.57 -22.56 -15.69
CA ASP A 70 -2.48 -23.58 -15.16
C ASP A 70 -2.98 -23.25 -13.73
N ASP A 71 -2.26 -22.39 -13.00
CA ASP A 71 -2.58 -22.00 -11.62
C ASP A 71 -3.56 -20.81 -11.53
N VAL A 72 -4.11 -20.38 -12.67
CA VAL A 72 -5.10 -19.29 -12.73
C VAL A 72 -6.41 -19.76 -12.10
N ILE A 73 -6.83 -19.07 -11.04
CA ILE A 73 -8.09 -19.34 -10.33
C ILE A 73 -9.19 -18.34 -10.67
N PHE A 74 -8.82 -17.16 -11.17
CA PHE A 74 -9.75 -16.10 -11.52
C PHE A 74 -9.13 -15.15 -12.55
N CYS A 75 -9.95 -14.71 -13.51
CA CYS A 75 -9.60 -13.63 -14.43
C CYS A 75 -10.66 -12.53 -14.31
N GLY A 76 -10.21 -11.30 -14.09
CA GLY A 76 -11.07 -10.15 -13.88
C GLY A 76 -10.77 -8.98 -14.81
N TYR A 77 -11.73 -8.08 -14.89
CA TYR A 77 -11.64 -6.88 -15.71
C TYR A 77 -12.15 -5.64 -14.98
N LEU A 78 -11.29 -4.62 -14.90
CA LEU A 78 -11.66 -3.29 -14.42
C LEU A 78 -12.06 -2.42 -15.59
N SER A 79 -13.37 -2.27 -15.80
CA SER A 79 -13.96 -1.50 -16.90
C SER A 79 -13.52 -0.04 -16.91
N ASP A 80 -13.49 0.63 -15.75
CA ASP A 80 -13.14 2.05 -15.63
C ASP A 80 -11.77 2.40 -16.21
N ASP A 81 -10.79 1.51 -16.02
CA ASP A 81 -9.38 1.76 -16.35
C ASP A 81 -8.91 0.87 -17.52
N TYR A 82 -9.80 0.05 -18.07
CA TYR A 82 -9.56 -0.92 -19.14
C TYR A 82 -8.42 -1.90 -18.80
N THR A 83 -8.31 -2.31 -17.54
CA THR A 83 -7.23 -3.17 -17.06
C THR A 83 -7.72 -4.59 -16.85
N ARG A 84 -7.05 -5.56 -17.48
CA ARG A 84 -7.24 -6.98 -17.22
C ARG A 84 -6.28 -7.45 -16.15
N PHE A 85 -6.73 -8.40 -15.35
CA PHE A 85 -5.89 -9.02 -14.34
C PHE A 85 -6.26 -10.47 -14.13
N VAL A 86 -5.29 -11.23 -13.66
CA VAL A 86 -5.44 -12.64 -13.28
C VAL A 86 -4.96 -12.83 -11.86
N ILE A 87 -5.55 -13.82 -11.20
CA ILE A 87 -5.17 -14.25 -9.86
C ILE A 87 -4.69 -15.68 -9.97
N LEU A 88 -3.49 -15.90 -9.42
CA LEU A 88 -2.84 -17.19 -9.39
C LEU A 88 -2.69 -17.67 -7.96
N ARG A 89 -2.74 -18.99 -7.77
CA ARG A 89 -2.45 -19.62 -6.48
C ARG A 89 -1.32 -20.63 -6.64
N LEU A 90 -0.09 -20.15 -6.44
CA LEU A 90 1.12 -20.97 -6.54
C LEU A 90 1.42 -21.74 -5.25
N VAL A 91 1.10 -21.15 -4.10
CA VAL A 91 1.42 -21.68 -2.78
C VAL A 91 0.21 -21.55 -1.88
N ASN A 92 0.02 -22.54 -1.00
CA ASN A 92 -1.01 -22.45 0.02
C ASN A 92 -0.75 -21.29 0.99
N GLY A 93 -1.75 -20.44 1.17
CA GLY A 93 -1.66 -19.26 2.03
C GLY A 93 -1.30 -17.97 1.32
N GLN A 94 -1.09 -17.98 0.00
CA GLN A 94 -0.84 -16.76 -0.77
C GLN A 94 -1.55 -16.80 -2.12
N ILE A 95 -1.98 -15.63 -2.58
CA ILE A 95 -2.44 -15.41 -3.96
C ILE A 95 -1.64 -14.30 -4.62
N THR A 96 -1.37 -14.46 -5.90
CA THR A 96 -0.61 -13.49 -6.68
C THR A 96 -1.53 -12.83 -7.69
N PHE A 97 -1.60 -11.51 -7.64
CA PHE A 97 -2.28 -10.70 -8.64
C PHE A 97 -1.30 -10.33 -9.74
N ARG A 98 -1.70 -10.50 -10.99
CA ARG A 98 -0.98 -9.99 -12.15
C ARG A 98 -1.92 -9.15 -12.99
N LEU A 99 -1.56 -7.88 -13.19
CA LEU A 99 -2.32 -6.93 -13.98
C LEU A 99 -1.55 -6.59 -15.24
N SER A 100 -2.26 -6.36 -16.34
CA SER A 100 -1.67 -5.91 -17.60
C SER A 100 -2.43 -4.71 -18.16
N ASN A 101 -1.68 -3.66 -18.50
CA ASN A 101 -2.18 -2.50 -19.23
C ASN A 101 -1.03 -1.86 -20.02
N THR A 102 -1.32 -1.29 -21.18
CA THR A 102 -0.34 -0.56 -21.99
C THR A 102 0.00 0.81 -21.37
N VAL A 103 -0.95 1.43 -20.67
CA VAL A 103 -0.81 2.76 -20.06
C VAL A 103 -0.43 2.66 -18.58
N LEU A 104 0.76 3.12 -18.21
CA LEU A 104 1.29 3.04 -16.84
C LEU A 104 0.37 3.72 -15.81
N ALA A 105 -0.13 4.92 -16.09
CA ALA A 105 -1.00 5.65 -15.17
C ALA A 105 -2.31 4.88 -14.86
N ARG A 106 -2.89 4.20 -15.86
CA ARG A 106 -4.08 3.37 -15.69
C ARG A 106 -3.75 2.09 -14.91
N LEU A 107 -2.60 1.50 -15.16
CA LEU A 107 -2.11 0.33 -14.41
C LEU A 107 -1.94 0.65 -12.93
N GLN A 108 -1.31 1.78 -12.60
CA GLN A 108 -1.14 2.24 -11.22
C GLN A 108 -2.50 2.45 -10.54
N LYS A 109 -3.40 3.20 -11.16
CA LYS A 109 -4.75 3.46 -10.63
C LYS A 109 -5.56 2.17 -10.43
N SER A 110 -5.45 1.23 -11.37
CA SER A 110 -6.10 -0.08 -11.26
C SER A 110 -5.53 -0.89 -10.11
N THR A 111 -4.20 -0.91 -9.97
CA THR A 111 -3.51 -1.61 -8.89
C THR A 111 -3.92 -1.04 -7.52
N GLU A 112 -3.98 0.29 -7.42
CA GLU A 112 -4.47 1.00 -6.24
C GLU A 112 -5.90 0.60 -5.89
N LYS A 113 -6.82 0.63 -6.86
CA LYS A 113 -8.21 0.21 -6.66
C LYS A 113 -8.32 -1.22 -6.15
N ILE A 114 -7.57 -2.16 -6.76
CA ILE A 114 -7.62 -3.58 -6.36
C ILE A 114 -7.12 -3.73 -4.94
N VAL A 115 -5.92 -3.23 -4.65
CA VAL A 115 -5.32 -3.35 -3.32
C VAL A 115 -6.21 -2.68 -2.27
N ARG A 116 -6.81 -1.53 -2.56
CA ARG A 116 -7.74 -0.88 -1.63
C ARG A 116 -8.93 -1.76 -1.29
N LYS A 117 -9.64 -2.29 -2.29
CA LYS A 117 -10.76 -3.23 -2.06
C LYS A 117 -10.33 -4.48 -1.30
N LEU A 118 -9.12 -4.99 -1.55
CA LEU A 118 -8.60 -6.16 -0.85
C LEU A 118 -8.28 -5.87 0.62
N LEU A 119 -7.70 -4.71 0.93
CA LEU A 119 -7.39 -4.31 2.30
C LEU A 119 -8.67 -4.00 3.11
N ASP A 120 -9.72 -3.51 2.44
CA ASP A 120 -11.04 -3.31 3.04
C ASP A 120 -11.79 -4.64 3.26
N ALA A 121 -11.47 -5.64 2.45
CA ALA A 121 -12.11 -6.94 2.51
C ALA A 121 -11.64 -7.78 3.69
N ARG A 122 -12.52 -8.71 4.08
CA ARG A 122 -12.23 -9.71 5.10
C ARG A 122 -12.53 -11.09 4.54
N LEU A 123 -11.59 -12.00 4.74
CA LEU A 123 -11.75 -13.40 4.41
C LEU A 123 -11.70 -14.20 5.71
N ASN A 124 -12.74 -14.99 5.98
CA ASN A 124 -12.94 -15.67 7.27
C ASN A 124 -12.89 -14.70 8.46
N GLY A 125 -13.46 -13.49 8.30
CA GLY A 125 -13.50 -12.46 9.32
C GLY A 125 -12.17 -11.75 9.62
N ARG A 126 -11.08 -12.13 8.93
CA ARG A 126 -9.74 -11.56 9.11
C ARG A 126 -9.35 -10.65 7.94
N PRO A 127 -8.61 -9.56 8.20
CA PRO A 127 -8.16 -8.66 7.14
C PRO A 127 -7.13 -9.35 6.24
N LEU A 128 -7.14 -9.00 4.96
CA LEU A 128 -6.10 -9.41 4.02
C LEU A 128 -4.91 -8.44 4.10
N ASN A 129 -3.70 -8.96 3.86
CA ASN A 129 -2.49 -8.15 3.82
C ASN A 129 -1.74 -8.38 2.51
N VAL A 130 -1.19 -7.31 1.93
CA VAL A 130 -0.26 -7.43 0.80
C VAL A 130 1.09 -7.89 1.33
N SER A 131 1.54 -9.04 0.85
CA SER A 131 2.80 -9.68 1.25
C SER A 131 3.97 -8.78 0.94
N ASN A 132 4.91 -8.68 1.90
CA ASN A 132 6.04 -7.73 1.87
C ASN A 132 5.64 -6.26 1.64
N GLN A 133 4.34 -5.94 1.69
CA GLN A 133 3.79 -4.64 1.31
C GLN A 133 4.27 -4.16 -0.06
N ALA A 134 4.65 -5.05 -0.98
CA ALA A 134 5.32 -4.66 -2.21
C ALA A 134 4.42 -4.82 -3.44
N VAL A 135 4.47 -3.81 -4.31
CA VAL A 135 3.86 -3.84 -5.64
C VAL A 135 4.97 -3.56 -6.65
N VAL A 136 5.22 -4.49 -7.55
CA VAL A 136 6.30 -4.39 -8.53
C VAL A 136 5.70 -4.22 -9.92
N ILE A 137 6.14 -3.20 -10.64
CA ILE A 137 5.74 -2.93 -12.02
C ILE A 137 6.92 -3.24 -12.94
N TYR A 138 6.66 -4.12 -13.90
CA TYR A 138 7.58 -4.57 -14.92
C TYR A 138 7.23 -3.96 -16.28
N GLU A 139 8.26 -3.85 -17.11
CA GLU A 139 8.06 -3.62 -18.53
C GLU A 139 7.33 -4.81 -19.17
N GLN A 140 6.70 -4.58 -20.32
CA GLN A 140 6.09 -5.66 -21.09
C GLN A 140 7.18 -6.48 -21.77
N GLY A 141 7.11 -7.82 -21.71
CA GLY A 141 8.10 -8.69 -22.37
C GLY A 141 9.35 -9.00 -21.56
N ASN A 142 9.73 -8.15 -20.60
CA ASN A 142 10.97 -8.29 -19.83
C ASN A 142 10.73 -8.25 -18.32
N ASP A 143 11.59 -8.91 -17.54
CA ASP A 143 11.60 -8.85 -16.07
C ASP A 143 12.35 -7.63 -15.51
N TYR A 144 12.58 -6.62 -16.35
CA TYR A 144 13.09 -5.34 -15.89
C TYR A 144 12.03 -4.63 -15.05
N VAL A 145 12.39 -4.40 -13.77
CA VAL A 145 11.59 -3.63 -12.82
C VAL A 145 11.65 -2.17 -13.24
N VAL A 146 10.54 -1.64 -13.76
CA VAL A 146 10.39 -0.23 -14.12
C VAL A 146 10.11 0.60 -12.87
N MET A 147 9.35 0.04 -11.94
CA MET A 147 8.98 0.71 -10.70
C MET A 147 8.70 -0.31 -9.61
N SER A 148 9.15 -0.03 -8.39
CA SER A 148 8.76 -0.77 -7.20
C SER A 148 8.09 0.21 -6.24
N GLY A 149 6.91 -0.15 -5.75
CA GLY A 149 6.17 0.63 -4.78
C GLY A 149 5.82 -0.18 -3.55
N ARG A 150 5.52 0.53 -2.46
CA ARG A 150 5.17 -0.06 -1.18
C ARG A 150 3.76 0.36 -0.75
N VAL A 151 2.98 -0.60 -0.25
CA VAL A 151 1.68 -0.42 0.37
C VAL A 151 1.89 0.03 1.81
N ILE A 152 1.61 1.30 2.10
CA ILE A 152 1.80 1.88 3.43
C ILE A 152 0.42 2.18 4.02
N PRO A 153 -0.04 1.45 5.05
CA PRO A 153 -1.40 1.56 5.56
C PRO A 153 -1.68 2.87 6.31
N SER A 154 -0.64 3.56 6.81
CA SER A 154 -0.79 4.88 7.43
C SER A 154 0.44 5.76 7.16
N PRO A 155 0.33 6.80 6.30
CA PRO A 155 1.41 7.74 5.99
C PRO A 155 2.06 8.31 7.24
N LEU A 156 1.24 8.87 8.13
CA LEU A 156 1.71 9.57 9.32
C LEU A 156 2.51 8.64 10.22
N ARG A 157 1.99 7.44 10.47
CA ARG A 157 2.66 6.46 11.32
C ARG A 157 4.00 6.02 10.72
N GLU A 158 4.06 5.84 9.41
CA GLU A 158 5.31 5.47 8.73
C GLU A 158 6.30 6.63 8.73
N THR A 159 5.86 7.88 8.52
CA THR A 159 6.70 9.09 8.66
C THR A 159 7.29 9.20 10.06
N LEU A 160 6.45 9.08 11.10
CA LEU A 160 6.87 9.13 12.50
C LEU A 160 7.85 7.99 12.85
N ARG A 161 7.70 6.82 12.21
CA ARG A 161 8.60 5.68 12.40
C ARG A 161 9.92 5.86 11.65
N LYS A 162 9.90 6.40 10.44
CA LYS A 162 11.08 6.60 9.57
C LYS A 162 11.96 7.72 10.11
N ASP A 163 11.34 8.81 10.56
CA ASP A 163 12.05 10.01 11.02
C ASP A 163 11.86 10.29 12.52
N LYS A 164 12.27 9.33 13.34
CA LYS A 164 12.25 9.47 14.81
C LYS A 164 13.10 10.64 15.30
N LYS A 165 14.16 10.98 14.55
CA LYS A 165 15.08 12.06 14.91
C LYS A 165 14.38 13.41 14.83
N SER A 166 13.71 13.72 13.72
CA SER A 166 12.96 14.97 13.60
C SER A 166 11.80 15.04 14.59
N VAL A 167 11.10 13.93 14.84
CA VAL A 167 10.06 13.89 15.89
C VAL A 167 10.62 14.26 17.26
N LEU A 168 11.79 13.73 17.63
CA LEU A 168 12.44 14.04 18.89
C LEU A 168 12.92 15.50 18.95
N LEU A 169 13.46 16.01 17.83
CA LEU A 169 13.88 17.40 17.70
C LEU A 169 12.73 18.41 17.61
N ILE A 170 11.49 17.95 17.43
CA ILE A 170 10.27 18.76 17.61
C ILE A 170 9.81 18.69 19.07
N ALA A 171 9.69 17.48 19.61
CA ALA A 171 9.11 17.24 20.92
C ALA A 171 9.96 17.84 22.07
N VAL A 172 11.28 17.61 22.05
CA VAL A 172 12.17 18.06 23.14
C VAL A 172 12.21 19.59 23.24
N PRO A 173 12.41 20.36 22.16
CA PRO A 173 12.39 21.82 22.25
C PRO A 173 11.04 22.39 22.65
N LEU A 174 9.93 21.80 22.21
CA LEU A 174 8.58 22.23 22.62
C LEU A 174 8.33 21.99 24.13
N ILE A 175 8.77 20.85 24.67
CA ILE A 175 8.66 20.56 26.10
C ILE A 175 9.49 21.56 26.91
N ILE A 176 10.75 21.81 26.51
CA ILE A 176 11.62 22.78 27.17
C ILE A 176 11.02 24.18 27.08
N PHE A 177 10.50 24.58 25.92
CA PHE A 177 9.85 25.87 25.72
C PHE A 177 8.60 26.03 26.61
N ALA A 178 7.74 25.02 26.70
CA ALA A 178 6.56 25.03 27.57
C ALA A 178 6.95 25.14 29.06
N PHE A 179 7.99 24.41 29.48
CA PHE A 179 8.53 24.49 30.83
C PHE A 179 9.08 25.90 31.14
N LEU A 180 9.86 26.47 30.23
CA LEU A 180 10.40 27.82 30.34
C LEU A 180 9.27 28.87 30.39
N ALA A 181 8.25 28.76 29.55
CA ALA A 181 7.09 29.66 29.57
C ALA A 181 6.30 29.56 30.89
N SER A 182 6.16 28.36 31.44
CA SER A 182 5.51 28.14 32.74
C SER A 182 6.30 28.78 33.88
N ILE A 183 7.64 28.69 33.86
CA ILE A 183 8.50 29.35 34.85
C ILE A 183 8.29 30.86 34.83
N VAL A 184 8.25 31.49 33.64
CA VAL A 184 8.05 32.95 33.51
C VAL A 184 6.66 33.38 33.98
N ASN A 185 5.63 32.59 33.69
CA ASN A 185 4.27 32.93 34.11
C ASN A 185 4.05 32.75 35.62
N THR A 186 4.84 31.90 36.29
CA THR A 186 4.67 31.60 37.73
C THR A 186 5.63 32.39 38.61
N LEU A 187 6.80 32.75 38.11
CA LEU A 187 7.81 33.55 38.81
C LEU A 187 7.85 34.93 38.16
N ASP A 188 7.46 35.96 38.90
CA ASP A 188 7.50 37.35 38.44
C ASP A 188 8.96 37.77 38.17
N MET A 189 9.41 37.53 36.94
CA MET A 189 10.80 37.73 36.48
C MET A 189 11.06 39.17 36.00
N SER A 190 10.13 40.08 36.27
CA SER A 190 10.14 41.48 35.80
C SER A 190 11.38 42.29 36.22
N GLY A 191 12.15 41.84 37.22
CA GLY A 191 13.35 42.51 37.73
C GLY A 191 14.71 42.07 37.17
N HIS A 192 14.79 41.01 36.35
CA HIS A 192 16.08 40.39 35.98
C HIS A 192 16.37 40.45 34.47
N THR A 193 16.85 41.61 33.99
CA THR A 193 17.16 41.89 32.56
C THR A 193 18.12 40.89 31.91
N PHE A 194 19.11 40.36 32.64
CA PHE A 194 20.04 39.34 32.13
C PHE A 194 19.36 37.99 31.86
N THR A 195 18.44 37.59 32.74
CA THR A 195 17.70 36.33 32.59
C THR A 195 16.71 36.41 31.44
N ALA A 196 16.04 37.56 31.27
CA ALA A 196 15.13 37.82 30.15
C ALA A 196 15.84 37.70 28.78
N GLY A 197 17.02 38.31 28.61
CA GLY A 197 17.76 38.24 27.35
C GLY A 197 18.30 36.84 27.01
N THR A 198 18.71 36.07 28.02
CA THR A 198 19.16 34.68 27.82
C THR A 198 17.98 33.78 27.45
N MET A 199 16.82 34.02 28.06
CA MET A 199 15.59 33.31 27.81
C MET A 199 15.02 33.57 26.42
N GLU A 200 15.08 34.82 25.95
CA GLU A 200 14.69 35.19 24.58
C GLU A 200 15.53 34.44 23.54
N ARG A 201 16.87 34.39 23.73
CA ARG A 201 17.77 33.65 22.83
C ARG A 201 17.52 32.14 22.85
N MET A 202 17.33 31.56 24.03
CA MET A 202 17.00 30.13 24.16
C MET A 202 15.65 29.81 23.52
N SER A 203 14.63 30.62 23.77
CA SER A 203 13.29 30.41 23.20
C SER A 203 13.31 30.47 21.66
N THR A 204 14.04 31.44 21.10
CA THR A 204 14.23 31.58 19.66
C THR A 204 14.98 30.38 19.06
N ALA A 205 16.05 29.92 19.73
CA ALA A 205 16.80 28.74 19.29
C ALA A 205 15.96 27.45 19.35
N LEU A 206 15.14 27.28 20.40
CA LEU A 206 14.26 26.12 20.56
C LEU A 206 13.14 26.12 19.51
N LEU A 207 12.53 27.28 19.27
CA LEU A 207 11.46 27.44 18.29
C LEU A 207 11.95 27.25 16.86
N THR A 208 13.12 27.82 16.51
CA THR A 208 13.75 27.61 15.20
C THR A 208 14.13 26.14 14.98
N THR A 209 14.69 25.47 15.99
CA THR A 209 14.99 24.03 15.91
C THR A 209 13.72 23.20 15.70
N ALA A 210 12.65 23.48 16.43
CA ALA A 210 11.37 22.79 16.26
C ALA A 210 10.76 23.04 14.87
N LEU A 211 10.87 24.27 14.34
CA LEU A 211 10.34 24.64 13.04
C LEU A 211 11.10 23.95 11.90
N VAL A 212 12.44 24.00 11.92
CA VAL A 212 13.28 23.29 10.93
C VAL A 212 13.03 21.79 10.97
N SER A 213 12.90 21.21 12.16
CA SER A 213 12.60 19.78 12.31
C SER A 213 11.19 19.44 11.81
N SER A 214 10.22 20.32 12.01
CA SER A 214 8.86 20.17 11.48
C SER A 214 8.83 20.20 9.95
N LEU A 215 9.63 21.09 9.33
CA LEU A 215 9.80 21.13 7.88
C LEU A 215 10.43 19.84 7.34
N SER A 216 11.45 19.31 8.01
CA SER A 216 12.07 18.03 7.63
C SER A 216 11.10 16.85 7.74
N LEU A 217 10.28 16.83 8.79
CA LEU A 217 9.22 15.82 8.96
C LEU A 217 8.15 15.95 7.86
N ALA A 218 7.78 17.19 7.50
CA ALA A 218 6.83 17.47 6.42
C ALA A 218 7.39 17.07 5.05
N GLU A 219 8.67 17.32 4.78
CA GLU A 219 9.36 16.87 3.57
C GLU A 219 9.36 15.34 3.49
N THR A 220 9.69 14.65 4.60
CA THR A 220 9.63 13.18 4.67
C THR A 220 8.20 12.68 4.43
N TYR A 221 7.20 13.36 5.00
CA TYR A 221 5.80 13.03 4.74
C TYR A 221 5.43 13.17 3.25
N LEU A 222 5.82 14.28 2.62
CA LEU A 222 5.58 14.54 1.20
C LEU A 222 6.34 13.59 0.29
N GLU A 223 7.58 13.22 0.63
CA GLU A 223 8.37 12.23 -0.10
C GLU A 223 7.68 10.87 -0.08
N ILE A 224 7.25 10.41 1.11
CA ILE A 224 6.53 9.15 1.23
C ILE A 224 5.18 9.26 0.50
N TYR A 225 4.50 10.40 0.52
CA TYR A 225 3.25 10.61 -0.22
C TYR A 225 3.46 10.55 -1.76
N ARG A 226 4.51 11.20 -2.27
CA ARG A 226 4.79 11.31 -3.71
C ARG A 226 5.34 10.02 -4.33
N ASN A 227 6.14 9.25 -3.59
CA ASN A 227 6.77 8.03 -4.10
C ASN A 227 5.89 6.77 -3.93
N ARG A 228 4.59 6.92 -3.65
CA ARG A 228 3.66 5.80 -3.45
C ARG A 228 2.96 5.39 -4.73
N ILE A 229 2.77 4.07 -4.89
CA ILE A 229 1.82 3.51 -5.85
C ILE A 229 0.40 3.54 -5.26
N ILE A 230 0.25 3.55 -3.92
CA ILE A 230 -1.05 3.50 -3.22
C ILE A 230 -0.98 4.40 -1.98
N VAL A 231 -1.87 5.39 -1.90
CA VAL A 231 -2.02 6.31 -0.75
C VAL A 231 -3.25 5.90 0.07
N TRP A 232 -3.07 5.86 1.39
CA TRP A 232 -4.14 5.75 2.39
C TRP A 232 -4.13 7.01 3.25
#